data_AF-W1ES61-F1
#
_entry.id   AF-W1ES61-F1
#
_cell.length_a   1.000
_cell.length_b   1.000
_cell.length_c   1.000
_cell.angle_alpha   90.00
_cell.angle_beta   90.00
_cell.angle_gamma   90.00
#
_symmetry.space_group_name_H-M   'P 1'
#
loop_
_entity.id
_entity.type
_entity.pdbx_description
1 polymer ?
#
loop_
_entity_poly.entity_id
_entity_poly.type
_entity_poly.pdbx_seq_one_letter_code
_entity_poly.pdbx_strand_id
1 'polypeptide(L)'
;MMPGKGKEQDHFVALDTQPKYRLDNGDLMIHLQAPDLGSLNSGSLVYFRKIPVGKVYDYAINPNKQGVVIDVLIERRFYRSGEKR
;
A
#
# COMPACT_ATOMS: atom_id res chain seq x y z
N MET A 1 9.18 -0.62 12.56
CA MET A 1 10.01 -1.85 12.61
C MET A 1 9.11 -3.06 12.44
N MET A 2 9.51 -4.06 11.66
CA MET A 2 8.77 -5.33 11.51
C MET A 2 9.66 -6.48 11.99
N PRO A 3 9.26 -7.24 13.03
CA PRO A 3 10.07 -8.35 13.53
C PRO A 3 10.08 -9.52 12.55
N GLY A 4 11.25 -10.14 12.37
CA GLY A 4 11.43 -11.39 11.61
C GLY A 4 11.42 -12.62 12.52
N LYS A 5 11.30 -13.82 11.95
CA LYS A 5 11.41 -15.10 12.68
C LYS A 5 12.86 -15.62 12.78
N GLY A 6 13.84 -14.71 12.68
CA GLY A 6 15.27 -15.04 12.64
C GLY A 6 15.82 -15.46 14.00
N LYS A 7 17.11 -15.82 14.01
CA LYS A 7 17.87 -16.02 15.25
C LYS A 7 18.16 -14.67 15.92
N GLU A 8 18.60 -14.71 17.18
CA GLU A 8 19.07 -13.53 17.90
C GLU A 8 20.12 -12.77 17.07
N GLN A 9 19.94 -11.45 16.99
CA GLN A 9 20.77 -10.55 16.20
C GLN A 9 20.72 -9.18 16.87
N ASP A 10 21.88 -8.53 17.00
CA ASP A 10 22.04 -7.18 17.54
C ASP A 10 22.44 -6.15 16.46
N HIS A 11 22.85 -6.61 15.27
CA HIS A 11 23.15 -5.76 14.12
C HIS A 11 22.02 -5.77 13.07
N PHE A 12 21.52 -4.57 12.73
CA PHE A 12 20.45 -4.39 11.74
C PHE A 12 20.84 -3.35 10.69
N VAL A 13 20.50 -3.63 9.42
CA VAL A 13 20.61 -2.68 8.32
C VAL A 13 19.24 -2.07 8.06
N ALA A 14 19.15 -0.74 8.03
CA ALA A 14 17.92 -0.04 7.69
C ALA A 14 17.58 -0.27 6.22
N LEU A 15 16.30 -0.52 5.93
CA LEU A 15 15.80 -0.57 4.56
C LEU A 15 15.56 0.85 4.06
N ASP A 16 15.95 1.12 2.81
CA ASP A 16 15.74 2.41 2.15
C ASP A 16 14.25 2.70 1.90
N THR A 17 13.44 1.64 1.83
CA THR A 17 12.00 1.73 1.58
C THR A 17 11.21 0.88 2.56
N GLN A 18 9.93 1.20 2.71
CA GLN A 18 9.06 0.46 3.59
C GLN A 18 8.92 -0.99 3.09
N PRO A 19 9.12 -2.01 3.94
CA PRO A 19 8.85 -3.39 3.55
C PRO A 19 7.39 -3.55 3.16
N LYS A 20 7.14 -4.36 2.12
CA LYS A 20 5.79 -4.59 1.59
C LYS A 20 4.85 -5.06 2.70
N TYR A 21 3.71 -4.38 2.83
CA TYR A 21 2.70 -4.65 3.85
C TYR A 21 2.19 -6.09 3.74
N ARG A 22 2.22 -6.84 4.83
CA ARG A 22 1.47 -8.11 4.96
C ARG A 22 0.15 -7.78 5.62
N LEU A 23 -0.92 -7.69 4.84
CA LEU A 23 -2.27 -7.51 5.38
C LEU A 23 -2.72 -8.79 6.09
N ASP A 24 -2.94 -8.71 7.40
CA ASP A 24 -3.71 -9.69 8.17
C ASP A 24 -4.92 -9.06 8.88
N ASN A 25 -5.13 -7.76 8.66
CA ASN A 25 -6.23 -6.96 9.20
C ASN A 25 -7.49 -6.96 8.31
N GLY A 26 -7.42 -7.58 7.13
CA GLY A 26 -8.55 -7.71 6.20
C GLY A 26 -8.99 -6.40 5.57
N ASP A 27 -8.06 -5.45 5.38
CA ASP A 27 -8.23 -4.34 4.43
C ASP A 27 -8.02 -4.86 2.98
N LEU A 28 -8.32 -4.02 1.98
CA LEU A 28 -8.09 -4.35 0.57
C LEU A 28 -6.97 -3.48 0.01
N MET A 29 -5.90 -4.12 -0.47
CA MET A 29 -4.87 -3.45 -1.27
C MET A 29 -5.25 -3.50 -2.74
N ILE A 30 -5.28 -2.33 -3.39
CA ILE A 30 -5.42 -2.19 -4.84
C ILE A 30 -4.22 -1.46 -5.43
N HIS A 31 -3.90 -1.79 -6.68
CA HIS A 31 -2.80 -1.20 -7.43
C HIS A 31 -3.36 -0.34 -8.57
N LEU A 32 -3.05 0.94 -8.55
CA LEU A 32 -3.45 1.88 -9.61
C LEU A 32 -2.25 2.19 -10.49
N GLN A 33 -2.44 2.20 -11.80
CA GLN A 33 -1.42 2.60 -12.77
C GLN A 33 -1.71 4.00 -13.26
N ALA A 34 -0.69 4.86 -13.26
CA ALA A 34 -0.77 6.23 -13.73
C ALA A 34 0.52 6.62 -14.47
N PRO A 35 0.46 7.58 -15.42
CA PRO A 35 1.65 8.08 -16.11
C PRO A 35 2.62 8.83 -15.18
N ASP A 36 2.11 9.43 -14.10
CA ASP A 36 2.89 10.11 -13.07
C ASP A 36 2.14 10.10 -11.72
N LEU A 37 2.81 10.51 -10.64
CA LEU A 37 2.25 10.53 -9.28
C LEU A 37 1.33 11.74 -9.02
N GLY A 38 1.47 12.81 -9.81
CA GLY A 38 0.82 14.09 -9.56
C GLY A 38 1.16 14.66 -8.18
N SER A 39 0.15 15.16 -7.47
CA SER A 39 0.28 15.73 -6.11
C SER A 39 0.02 14.70 -5.00
N LEU A 40 -0.03 13.41 -5.33
CA LEU A 40 -0.28 12.36 -4.36
C LEU A 40 0.99 12.08 -3.54
N ASN A 41 0.77 11.71 -2.28
CA ASN A 41 1.81 11.28 -1.36
C ASN A 41 1.29 10.12 -0.49
N SER A 42 2.17 9.45 0.23
CA SER A 42 1.79 8.45 1.22
C SER A 42 0.88 9.10 2.27
N GLY A 43 -0.30 8.51 2.49
CA GLY A 43 -1.33 9.05 3.38
C GLY A 43 -2.41 9.90 2.71
N SER A 44 -2.25 10.25 1.42
CA SER A 44 -3.31 10.93 0.65
C SER A 44 -4.62 10.13 0.70
N LEU A 45 -5.74 10.82 0.95
CA LEU A 45 -7.04 10.17 1.17
C LEU A 45 -7.71 9.71 -0.12
N VAL A 46 -8.32 8.53 -0.06
CA VAL A 46 -9.19 7.99 -1.11
C VAL A 46 -10.63 8.20 -0.73
N TYR A 47 -11.41 8.77 -1.64
CA TYR A 47 -12.80 9.14 -1.38
C TYR A 47 -13.78 8.34 -2.23
N PHE A 48 -14.89 7.96 -1.61
CA PHE A 48 -16.09 7.51 -2.31
C PHE A 48 -17.25 8.39 -1.86
N ARG A 49 -17.91 9.07 -2.81
CA ARG A 49 -19.01 10.02 -2.50
C ARG A 49 -18.64 11.05 -1.41
N LYS A 50 -17.42 11.60 -1.47
CA LYS A 50 -16.84 12.55 -0.51
C LYS A 50 -16.59 12.00 0.91
N ILE A 51 -16.78 10.70 1.14
CA ILE A 51 -16.44 10.03 2.41
C ILE A 51 -15.05 9.41 2.25
N PRO A 52 -14.11 9.63 3.19
CA PRO A 52 -12.81 8.95 3.16
C PRO A 52 -12.99 7.47 3.42
N VAL A 53 -12.54 6.64 2.48
CA VAL A 53 -12.70 5.17 2.51
C VAL A 53 -11.38 4.41 2.56
N GLY A 54 -10.27 5.14 2.41
CA GLY A 54 -8.94 4.56 2.33
C GLY A 54 -7.89 5.63 2.16
N LYS A 55 -6.66 5.19 1.87
CA LYS A 55 -5.51 6.06 1.68
C LYS A 55 -4.48 5.46 0.74
N VAL A 56 -3.67 6.31 0.12
CA VAL A 56 -2.43 5.91 -0.54
C VAL A 56 -1.50 5.34 0.52
N TYR A 57 -1.07 4.10 0.31
CA TYR A 57 -0.14 3.40 1.18
C TYR A 57 1.30 3.69 0.75
N ASP A 58 1.61 3.43 -0.51
CA ASP A 58 2.94 3.61 -1.10
C ASP A 58 2.82 3.86 -2.61
N TYR A 59 3.93 4.18 -3.27
CA TYR A 59 4.02 4.31 -4.71
C TYR A 59 5.42 3.96 -5.20
N ALA A 60 5.50 3.39 -6.40
CA ALA A 60 6.77 3.02 -7.02
C ALA A 60 6.74 3.31 -8.51
N ILE A 61 7.89 3.65 -9.09
CA ILE A 61 8.05 3.77 -10.54
C ILE A 61 7.92 2.37 -11.15
N ASN A 62 7.17 2.27 -12.25
CA ASN A 62 7.04 1.02 -13.00
C ASN A 62 8.42 0.51 -13.46
N PRO A 63 8.66 -0.80 -13.53
CA PRO A 63 9.94 -1.34 -14.00
C PRO A 63 10.36 -0.86 -15.40
N ASN A 64 9.37 -0.60 -16.27
CA ASN A 64 9.58 -0.07 -17.62
C ASN A 64 9.83 1.46 -17.65
N LYS A 65 9.81 2.14 -16.49
CA LYS A 65 9.94 3.61 -16.33
C LYS A 65 8.88 4.44 -17.06
N GLN A 66 7.76 3.85 -17.47
CA GLN A 66 6.68 4.52 -18.22
C GLN A 66 5.50 4.93 -17.33
N GLY A 67 5.73 5.08 -16.02
CA GLY A 67 4.72 5.55 -15.09
C GLY A 67 4.98 5.08 -13.68
N VAL A 68 3.93 5.12 -12.86
CA VAL A 68 3.95 4.72 -11.45
C VAL A 68 2.85 3.69 -11.16
N VAL A 69 3.14 2.78 -10.24
CA VAL A 69 2.11 2.05 -9.49
C VAL A 69 1.87 2.78 -8.18
N ILE A 70 0.61 3.06 -7.88
CA ILE A 70 0.17 3.63 -6.61
C ILE A 70 -0.58 2.54 -5.86
N ASP A 71 -0.07 2.18 -4.69
CA ASP A 71 -0.67 1.20 -3.80
C ASP A 71 -1.67 1.92 -2.90
N VAL A 72 -2.93 1.52 -2.97
CA VAL A 72 -4.02 2.11 -2.18
C VAL A 72 -4.60 1.06 -1.25
N LEU A 73 -4.78 1.45 0.00
CA LEU A 73 -5.42 0.65 1.02
C LEU A 73 -6.86 1.13 1.24
N ILE A 74 -7.84 0.27 1.00
CA ILE A 74 -9.26 0.50 1.28
C ILE A 74 -9.63 -0.21 2.58
N GLU A 75 -10.26 0.51 3.50
CA GLU A 75 -10.63 -0.07 4.79
C GLU A 75 -11.72 -1.14 4.64
N ARG A 76 -11.62 -2.22 5.43
CA ARG A 76 -12.54 -3.37 5.41
C ARG A 76 -14.02 -3.01 5.34
N ARG A 77 -14.45 -2.02 6.13
CA ARG A 77 -15.86 -1.62 6.24
C ARG A 77 -16.47 -1.07 4.94
N PHE A 78 -15.63 -0.68 3.97
CA PHE A 78 -16.07 -0.04 2.73
C PHE A 78 -16.09 -0.95 1.51
N TYR A 79 -15.64 -2.21 1.64
CA TYR A 79 -15.75 -3.18 0.57
C TYR A 79 -16.39 -4.47 1.07
N ARG A 80 -17.16 -5.13 0.21
CA ARG A 80 -17.59 -6.51 0.45
C ARG A 80 -16.50 -7.39 -0.12
N SER A 81 -15.84 -8.20 0.72
CA SER A 81 -15.05 -9.32 0.22
C SER A 81 -16.02 -10.23 -0.53
N GLY A 82 -16.00 -10.18 -1.85
CA GLY A 82 -16.71 -11.17 -2.66
C GLY A 82 -16.12 -12.53 -2.33
N GLU A 83 -16.95 -13.46 -1.91
CA GLU A 83 -16.64 -14.90 -1.95
C GLU A 83 -16.07 -15.17 -3.35
N LYS A 84 -14.83 -15.67 -3.44
CA LYS A 84 -14.30 -16.17 -4.70
C LYS A 84 -15.29 -17.22 -5.21
N ARG A 85 -15.94 -16.93 -6.34
CA ARG A 85 -16.47 -17.99 -7.20
C ARG A 85 -15.35 -18.54 -8.06
#